data_AF-A0A3B0J700-F1
#
_entry.id   AF-A0A3B0J700-F1
#
_cell.length_a   1.000
_cell.length_b   1.000
_cell.length_c   1.000
_cell.angle_alpha   90.00
_cell.angle_beta   90.00
_cell.angle_gamma   90.00
#
_symmetry.space_group_name_H-M   'P 1'
#
loop_
_entity.id
_entity.type
_entity.pdbx_description
1 polymer ?
#
loop_
_entity_poly.entity_id
_entity_poly.type
_entity_poly.pdbx_seq_one_letter_code
_entity_poly.pdbx_strand_id
1 'polypeptide(L)'
;MLEKVFASIKKDDLNKTKNILEILKNQEQDEEQKAKIDGWLKILAKSISSCESKDDPNKIEMHDRVEKICKKQEQEDWQVTLERIVPNHKNLFVNESLDKFLSDQNAKLKEGFPEFKEKSFCYNVLKKTIQSLVYQNSYKFKSDKLLALLEENLVQSGRAIIETKVNEVVEKVGKKHSIEQVFFVEECAKGLYLNEEDSKAVIHSFTGFLANRNDSNNDSVKKFVVQKLTEAEMKCFSDKIQGLQLASSIRDKFLSPDQGMCVQTSKENNEYELTDKAKKEYTPNSSMSHTNSTPVSVKQEAKSR
;
A
#
# COMPACT_ATOMS: atom_id res chain seq x y z
N MET A 1 21.46 -15.46 -2.18
CA MET A 1 20.17 -14.99 -1.64
C MET A 1 19.23 -14.62 -2.78
N LEU A 2 19.63 -13.70 -3.68
CA LEU A 2 18.86 -13.31 -4.88
C LEU A 2 18.48 -14.46 -5.83
N GLU A 3 19.36 -15.43 -6.05
CA GLU A 3 19.04 -16.62 -6.88
C GLU A 3 17.82 -17.40 -6.37
N LYS A 4 17.65 -17.51 -5.04
CA LYS A 4 16.50 -18.18 -4.43
C LYS A 4 15.23 -17.32 -4.56
N VAL A 5 15.38 -16.00 -4.48
CA VAL A 5 14.27 -15.05 -4.64
C VAL A 5 13.74 -15.05 -6.07
N PHE A 6 14.61 -15.04 -7.08
CA PHE A 6 14.17 -15.09 -8.48
C PHE A 6 13.66 -16.48 -8.90
N ALA A 7 14.11 -17.56 -8.26
CA ALA A 7 13.56 -18.90 -8.49
C ALA A 7 12.11 -19.08 -7.98
N SER A 8 11.62 -18.20 -7.10
CA SER A 8 10.27 -18.26 -6.52
C SER A 8 9.26 -17.29 -7.15
N ILE A 9 9.65 -16.49 -8.14
CA ILE A 9 8.76 -15.53 -8.83
C ILE A 9 8.14 -16.18 -10.08
N LYS A 10 6.87 -15.85 -10.37
CA LYS A 10 6.17 -16.33 -11.58
C LYS A 10 6.87 -15.86 -12.86
N LYS A 11 6.84 -16.68 -13.92
CA LYS A 11 7.54 -16.40 -15.19
C LYS A 11 7.17 -15.03 -15.79
N ASP A 12 5.89 -14.65 -15.74
CA ASP A 12 5.43 -13.36 -16.26
C ASP A 12 5.97 -12.17 -15.46
N ASP A 13 6.10 -12.34 -14.15
CA ASP A 13 6.65 -11.33 -13.27
C ASP A 13 8.17 -11.27 -13.38
N LEU A 14 8.86 -12.39 -13.63
CA LEU A 14 10.29 -12.40 -13.98
C LEU A 14 10.56 -11.61 -15.27
N ASN A 15 9.71 -11.75 -16.29
CA ASN A 15 9.86 -10.97 -17.54
C ASN A 15 9.60 -9.47 -17.31
N LYS A 16 8.62 -9.11 -16.47
CA LYS A 16 8.39 -7.71 -16.07
C LYS A 16 9.57 -7.16 -15.26
N THR A 17 10.11 -7.92 -14.30
CA THR A 17 11.30 -7.55 -13.53
C THR A 17 12.52 -7.38 -14.42
N LYS A 18 12.70 -8.24 -15.43
CA LYS A 18 13.76 -8.07 -16.45
C LYS A 18 13.64 -6.74 -17.17
N ASN A 19 12.45 -6.42 -17.69
CA ASN A 19 12.20 -5.17 -18.41
C ASN A 19 12.44 -3.93 -17.52
N ILE A 20 12.03 -3.98 -16.25
CA ILE A 20 12.27 -2.89 -15.29
C ILE A 20 13.78 -2.72 -15.02
N LEU A 21 14.53 -3.82 -14.84
CA LEU A 21 15.98 -3.77 -14.62
C LEU A 21 16.74 -3.26 -15.85
N GLU A 22 16.31 -3.61 -17.07
CA GLU A 22 16.88 -3.07 -18.31
C GLU A 22 16.59 -1.57 -18.46
N ILE A 23 15.38 -1.12 -18.09
CA ILE A 23 15.05 0.32 -18.06
C ILE A 23 15.92 1.05 -17.03
N LEU A 24 16.07 0.50 -15.83
CA LEU A 24 16.89 1.07 -14.76
C LEU A 24 18.37 1.16 -15.17
N LYS A 25 18.91 0.13 -15.84
CA LYS A 25 20.29 0.12 -16.34
C LYS A 25 20.58 1.26 -17.34
N ASN A 26 19.58 1.63 -18.14
CA ASN A 26 19.70 2.66 -19.17
C ASN A 26 19.44 4.09 -18.64
N GLN A 27 19.13 4.24 -17.35
CA GLN A 27 19.07 5.54 -16.69
C GLN A 27 20.48 6.01 -16.30
N GLU A 28 20.60 7.28 -15.91
CA GLU A 28 21.87 7.91 -15.55
C GLU A 28 22.37 7.36 -14.20
N GLN A 29 23.03 6.20 -14.25
CA GLN A 29 23.56 5.45 -13.12
C GLN A 29 25.09 5.46 -13.12
N ASP A 30 25.68 5.42 -11.93
CA ASP A 30 27.13 5.23 -11.81
C ASP A 30 27.56 3.82 -12.23
N GLU A 31 28.85 3.65 -12.54
CA GLU A 31 29.39 2.39 -13.08
C GLU A 31 29.30 1.22 -12.07
N GLU A 32 29.25 1.50 -10.76
CA GLU A 32 29.08 0.48 -9.72
C GLU A 32 27.63 -0.03 -9.68
N GLN A 33 26.66 0.86 -9.86
CA GLN A 33 25.23 0.53 -9.96
C GLN A 33 24.93 -0.26 -11.22
N LYS A 34 25.50 0.12 -12.36
CA LYS A 34 25.39 -0.65 -13.61
C LYS A 34 25.94 -2.06 -13.46
N ALA A 35 27.10 -2.22 -12.81
CA ALA A 35 27.70 -3.53 -12.56
C ALA A 35 26.83 -4.42 -11.63
N LYS A 36 26.16 -3.82 -10.63
CA LYS A 36 25.22 -4.53 -9.75
C LYS A 36 23.96 -4.98 -10.51
N ILE A 37 23.41 -4.12 -11.37
CA ILE A 37 22.24 -4.45 -12.19
C ILE A 37 22.58 -5.52 -13.23
N ASP A 38 23.78 -5.47 -13.81
CA ASP A 38 24.28 -6.54 -14.68
C ASP A 38 24.43 -7.88 -13.95
N GLY A 39 24.88 -7.84 -12.69
CA GLY A 39 24.87 -9.00 -11.81
C GLY A 39 23.46 -9.57 -11.61
N TRP A 40 22.46 -8.71 -11.38
CA TRP A 40 21.08 -9.13 -11.18
C TRP A 40 20.42 -9.66 -12.45
N LEU A 41 20.64 -9.01 -13.60
CA LEU A 41 20.16 -9.47 -14.91
C LEU A 41 20.73 -10.85 -15.26
N LYS A 42 22.01 -11.10 -14.95
CA LYS A 42 22.65 -12.40 -15.17
C LYS A 42 22.06 -13.51 -14.31
N ILE A 43 21.71 -13.20 -13.07
CA ILE A 43 21.05 -14.16 -12.17
C ILE A 43 19.62 -14.43 -12.65
N LEU A 44 18.88 -13.38 -13.00
CA LEU A 44 17.50 -13.48 -13.45
C LEU A 44 17.35 -14.26 -14.76
N ALA A 45 18.29 -14.09 -15.70
CA ALA A 45 18.33 -14.88 -16.94
C ALA A 45 18.51 -16.38 -16.68
N LYS A 46 19.32 -16.77 -15.68
CA LYS A 46 19.47 -18.17 -15.26
C LYS A 46 18.17 -18.73 -14.65
N SER A 47 17.47 -17.92 -13.85
CA SER A 47 16.19 -18.32 -13.25
C SER A 47 15.09 -18.50 -14.31
N ILE A 48 15.01 -17.62 -15.30
CA ILE A 48 14.05 -17.75 -16.42
C ILE A 48 14.31 -19.03 -17.23
N SER A 49 15.59 -19.36 -17.48
CA SER A 49 15.99 -20.59 -18.15
C SER A 49 15.69 -21.86 -17.33
N SER A 50 15.77 -21.80 -16.01
CA SER A 50 15.46 -22.91 -15.09
C SER A 50 13.96 -23.23 -15.00
N CYS A 51 13.09 -22.24 -15.23
CA CYS A 51 11.62 -22.40 -15.28
C CYS A 51 11.12 -23.20 -16.51
N GLU A 52 11.97 -23.61 -17.44
CA GLU A 52 11.58 -24.36 -18.64
C GLU A 52 11.71 -25.89 -18.49
N SER A 53 12.05 -26.38 -17.29
CA SER A 53 12.09 -27.83 -16.97
C SER A 53 10.93 -28.25 -16.06
N LYS A 54 10.23 -29.33 -16.46
CA LYS A 54 8.89 -29.74 -16.02
C LYS A 54 8.79 -30.32 -14.60
N ASP A 55 7.63 -30.04 -13.98
CA ASP A 55 6.81 -30.82 -13.04
C ASP A 55 7.49 -31.63 -11.92
N ASP A 56 7.46 -31.08 -10.70
CA ASP A 56 7.70 -31.83 -9.47
C ASP A 56 6.65 -31.46 -8.40
N PRO A 57 5.77 -32.39 -7.96
CA PRO A 57 4.65 -32.11 -7.06
C PRO A 57 5.07 -31.63 -5.66
N ASN A 58 6.31 -31.85 -5.23
CA ASN A 58 6.85 -31.32 -3.97
C ASN A 58 7.01 -29.78 -3.97
N LYS A 59 6.96 -29.12 -5.13
CA LYS A 59 7.02 -27.64 -5.20
C LYS A 59 5.73 -26.96 -4.72
N ILE A 60 4.56 -27.60 -4.83
CA ILE A 60 3.27 -26.96 -4.53
C ILE A 60 3.09 -26.75 -3.01
N GLU A 61 3.48 -27.73 -2.20
CA GLU A 61 3.39 -27.62 -0.73
C GLU A 61 4.42 -26.63 -0.16
N MET A 62 5.61 -26.55 -0.77
CA MET A 62 6.59 -25.51 -0.44
C MET A 62 6.13 -24.13 -0.91
N HIS A 63 5.45 -24.03 -2.06
CA HIS A 63 4.92 -22.78 -2.60
C HIS A 63 3.84 -22.18 -1.69
N ASP A 64 2.91 -22.98 -1.17
CA ASP A 64 1.89 -22.48 -0.23
C ASP A 64 2.47 -22.05 1.12
N ARG A 65 3.49 -22.77 1.62
CA ARG A 65 4.20 -22.37 2.85
C ARG A 65 5.03 -21.12 2.62
N VAL A 66 5.68 -20.97 1.47
CA VAL A 66 6.45 -19.78 1.10
C VAL A 66 5.55 -18.59 0.79
N GLU A 67 4.37 -18.77 0.19
CA GLU A 67 3.41 -17.68 -0.03
C GLU A 67 2.80 -17.19 1.29
N LYS A 68 2.54 -18.10 2.24
CA LYS A 68 2.14 -17.73 3.61
C LYS A 68 3.27 -17.03 4.36
N ILE A 69 4.51 -17.48 4.21
CA ILE A 69 5.68 -16.85 4.82
C ILE A 69 5.98 -15.52 4.16
N CYS A 70 5.88 -15.36 2.83
CA CYS A 70 6.06 -14.09 2.13
C CYS A 70 4.94 -13.09 2.44
N LYS A 71 3.68 -13.52 2.55
CA LYS A 71 2.60 -12.62 3.00
C LYS A 71 2.77 -12.22 4.46
N LYS A 72 3.17 -13.17 5.34
CA LYS A 72 3.53 -12.84 6.72
C LYS A 72 4.78 -11.99 6.83
N GLN A 73 5.77 -12.18 5.98
CA GLN A 73 7.07 -11.53 6.06
C GLN A 73 7.08 -10.21 5.29
N GLU A 74 6.23 -9.99 4.28
CA GLU A 74 5.94 -8.64 3.78
C GLU A 74 5.16 -7.84 4.83
N GLN A 75 4.27 -8.47 5.60
CA GLN A 75 3.51 -7.81 6.66
C GLN A 75 4.35 -7.57 7.94
N GLU A 76 5.17 -8.56 8.34
CA GLU A 76 6.11 -8.50 9.47
C GLU A 76 7.36 -7.70 9.11
N ASP A 77 7.95 -7.79 7.90
CA ASP A 77 9.06 -6.90 7.51
C ASP A 77 8.56 -5.47 7.28
N TRP A 78 7.35 -5.19 6.80
CA TRP A 78 6.86 -3.79 6.79
C TRP A 78 6.60 -3.26 8.20
N GLN A 79 6.01 -4.06 9.11
CA GLN A 79 5.81 -3.64 10.49
C GLN A 79 7.13 -3.51 11.25
N VAL A 80 8.07 -4.45 11.12
CA VAL A 80 9.39 -4.44 11.75
C VAL A 80 10.30 -3.40 11.09
N THR A 81 10.16 -3.11 9.80
CA THR A 81 10.86 -2.01 9.12
C THR A 81 10.26 -0.67 9.51
N LEU A 82 8.94 -0.55 9.69
CA LEU A 82 8.31 0.65 10.27
C LEU A 82 8.72 0.86 11.73
N GLU A 83 8.79 -0.20 12.55
CA GLU A 83 9.21 -0.13 13.96
C GLU A 83 10.73 0.07 14.13
N ARG A 84 11.58 -0.48 13.26
CA ARG A 84 13.05 -0.25 13.27
C ARG A 84 13.46 1.07 12.65
N ILE A 85 12.73 1.59 11.66
CA ILE A 85 12.99 2.91 11.04
C ILE A 85 12.37 4.04 11.88
N VAL A 86 11.34 3.77 12.68
CA VAL A 86 10.72 4.76 13.56
C VAL A 86 10.93 4.36 15.02
N PRO A 87 12.12 4.62 15.60
CA PRO A 87 12.29 4.50 17.03
C PRO A 87 11.39 5.56 17.68
N ASN A 88 10.29 5.12 18.27
CA ASN A 88 9.64 5.79 19.40
C ASN A 88 9.49 7.33 19.23
N HIS A 89 8.90 7.78 18.12
CA HIS A 89 8.65 9.21 17.97
C HIS A 89 7.46 9.61 18.83
N LYS A 90 7.76 10.22 19.98
CA LYS A 90 6.80 10.93 20.83
C LYS A 90 6.10 12.11 20.13
N ASN A 91 6.32 12.32 18.82
CA ASN A 91 5.57 13.21 17.95
C ASN A 91 5.67 12.65 16.51
N LEU A 92 4.59 12.09 15.97
CA LEU A 92 4.54 11.59 14.57
C LEU A 92 4.72 12.71 13.53
N PHE A 93 4.59 13.97 13.98
CA PHE A 93 4.67 15.17 13.16
C PHE A 93 5.52 16.25 13.82
N VAL A 94 6.02 17.18 13.02
CA VAL A 94 6.50 18.50 13.50
C VAL A 94 5.30 19.46 13.72
N ASN A 95 4.07 19.02 13.45
CA ASN A 95 2.85 19.79 13.66
C ASN A 95 1.85 19.00 14.53
N GLU A 96 1.85 19.31 15.83
CA GLU A 96 0.99 18.69 16.84
C GLU A 96 -0.51 18.90 16.56
N SER A 97 -0.90 20.02 15.94
CA SER A 97 -2.31 20.32 15.65
C SER A 97 -2.87 19.40 14.57
N LEU A 98 -2.11 19.18 13.48
CA LEU A 98 -2.49 18.27 12.41
C LEU A 98 -2.46 16.81 12.87
N ASP A 99 -1.45 16.42 13.64
CA ASP A 99 -1.33 15.06 14.18
C ASP A 99 -2.52 14.69 15.07
N LYS A 100 -2.83 15.58 16.02
CA LYS A 100 -3.97 15.40 16.92
C LYS A 100 -5.27 15.29 16.13
N PHE A 101 -5.47 16.15 15.14
CA PHE A 101 -6.66 16.11 14.29
C PHE A 101 -6.79 14.77 13.55
N LEU A 102 -5.72 14.28 12.93
CA LEU A 102 -5.74 13.01 12.20
C LEU A 102 -5.95 11.81 13.12
N SER A 103 -5.39 11.87 14.32
CA SER A 103 -5.65 10.89 15.38
C SER A 103 -7.11 10.88 15.82
N ASP A 104 -7.71 12.07 16.02
CA ASP A 104 -9.12 12.22 16.41
C ASP A 104 -10.05 11.68 15.29
N GLN A 105 -9.75 11.94 14.01
CA GLN A 105 -10.51 11.39 12.88
C GLN A 105 -10.39 9.86 12.80
N ASN A 106 -9.20 9.33 13.03
CA ASN A 106 -8.98 7.90 13.05
C ASN A 106 -9.75 7.22 14.21
N ALA A 107 -9.89 7.89 15.37
CA ALA A 107 -10.72 7.40 16.47
C ALA A 107 -12.20 7.31 16.08
N LYS A 108 -12.74 8.32 15.37
CA LYS A 108 -14.13 8.29 14.85
C LYS A 108 -14.36 7.19 13.82
N LEU A 109 -13.36 6.90 12.99
CA LEU A 109 -13.43 5.80 12.02
C LEU A 109 -13.54 4.44 12.73
N LYS A 110 -12.76 4.25 13.81
CA LYS A 110 -12.72 3.02 14.61
C LYS A 110 -14.04 2.65 15.29
N GLU A 111 -14.92 3.61 15.54
CA GLU A 111 -16.25 3.32 16.09
C GLU A 111 -17.07 2.41 15.16
N GLY A 112 -16.86 2.50 13.84
CA GLY A 112 -17.48 1.62 12.86
C GLY A 112 -16.57 0.48 12.40
N PHE A 113 -15.25 0.70 12.38
CA PHE A 113 -14.27 -0.25 11.83
C PHE A 113 -13.10 -0.48 12.80
N PRO A 114 -13.28 -1.33 13.83
CA PRO A 114 -12.28 -1.52 14.89
C PRO A 114 -10.97 -2.16 14.41
N GLU A 115 -10.94 -2.78 13.23
CA GLU A 115 -9.75 -3.34 12.58
C GLU A 115 -8.74 -2.29 12.14
N PHE A 116 -9.13 -1.01 12.03
CA PHE A 116 -8.23 0.12 11.77
C PHE A 116 -7.39 0.46 13.01
N LYS A 117 -6.89 -0.54 13.74
CA LYS A 117 -6.26 -0.44 15.08
C LYS A 117 -5.07 0.52 15.09
N GLU A 118 -4.33 0.62 14.00
CA GLU A 118 -3.19 1.52 13.88
C GLU A 118 -3.62 2.96 14.11
N LYS A 119 -2.88 3.70 14.93
CA LYS A 119 -3.16 5.13 15.20
C LYS A 119 -2.96 6.00 13.95
N SER A 120 -2.30 5.47 12.92
CA SER A 120 -1.77 6.20 11.78
C SER A 120 -2.55 6.02 10.48
N PHE A 121 -3.72 5.40 10.42
CA PHE A 121 -4.42 5.21 9.12
C PHE A 121 -4.62 6.52 8.35
N CYS A 122 -5.28 7.52 8.95
CA CYS A 122 -5.52 8.82 8.32
C CYS A 122 -4.20 9.54 7.98
N TYR A 123 -3.17 9.37 8.82
CA TYR A 123 -1.84 9.91 8.55
C TYR A 123 -1.18 9.24 7.34
N ASN A 124 -1.20 7.91 7.28
CA ASN A 124 -0.61 7.13 6.19
C ASN A 124 -1.29 7.46 4.87
N VAL A 125 -2.61 7.66 4.89
CA VAL A 125 -3.38 8.13 3.74
C VAL A 125 -2.93 9.52 3.30
N LEU A 126 -2.86 10.49 4.22
CA LEU A 126 -2.38 11.83 3.90
C LEU A 126 -0.95 11.79 3.35
N LYS A 127 -0.05 11.06 4.01
CA LYS A 127 1.34 10.89 3.59
C LYS A 127 1.45 10.32 2.18
N LYS A 128 0.74 9.23 1.87
CA LYS A 128 0.69 8.65 0.52
C LYS A 128 0.15 9.65 -0.50
N THR A 129 -0.91 10.36 -0.16
CA THR A 129 -1.51 11.37 -1.03
C THR A 129 -0.53 12.49 -1.38
N ILE A 130 0.19 13.02 -0.39
CA ILE A 130 1.20 14.06 -0.61
C ILE A 130 2.36 13.51 -1.46
N GLN A 131 2.81 12.27 -1.21
CA GLN A 131 3.82 11.63 -2.04
C GLN A 131 3.35 11.53 -3.50
N SER A 132 2.14 11.04 -3.76
CA SER A 132 1.56 10.95 -5.10
C SER A 132 1.46 12.30 -5.80
N LEU A 133 1.12 13.37 -5.07
CA LEU A 133 1.09 14.73 -5.61
C LEU A 133 2.48 15.21 -6.05
N VAL A 134 3.49 15.02 -5.20
CA VAL A 134 4.87 15.46 -5.45
C VAL A 134 5.45 14.77 -6.69
N TYR A 135 5.18 13.47 -6.87
CA TYR A 135 5.64 12.74 -8.06
C TYR A 135 5.01 13.24 -9.37
N GLN A 136 3.82 13.82 -9.33
CA GLN A 136 3.08 14.18 -10.54
C GLN A 136 3.32 15.60 -11.03
N ASN A 137 3.44 16.59 -10.15
CA ASN A 137 3.22 18.00 -10.54
C ASN A 137 4.19 19.01 -9.88
N SER A 138 5.40 18.60 -9.50
CA SER A 138 6.25 19.38 -8.58
C SER A 138 5.52 19.65 -7.24
N TYR A 139 6.03 20.50 -6.35
CA TYR A 139 5.43 20.73 -5.04
C TYR A 139 4.14 21.58 -5.07
N LYS A 140 3.59 21.87 -6.27
CA LYS A 140 2.39 22.69 -6.51
C LYS A 140 1.20 21.86 -6.96
N PHE A 141 0.02 22.17 -6.44
CA PHE A 141 -1.20 21.43 -6.74
C PHE A 141 -2.48 22.25 -6.49
N LYS A 142 -3.58 21.84 -7.11
CA LYS A 142 -4.92 22.41 -6.85
C LYS A 142 -5.60 21.69 -5.69
N SER A 143 -6.39 22.42 -4.90
CA SER A 143 -7.17 21.88 -3.78
C SER A 143 -8.04 20.68 -4.18
N ASP A 144 -8.73 20.77 -5.33
CA ASP A 144 -9.61 19.69 -5.81
C ASP A 144 -8.84 18.44 -6.24
N LYS A 145 -7.60 18.60 -6.73
CA LYS A 145 -6.72 17.47 -7.03
C LYS A 145 -6.27 16.76 -5.76
N LEU A 146 -5.99 17.52 -4.69
CA LEU A 146 -5.70 16.94 -3.38
C LEU A 146 -6.91 16.19 -2.83
N LEU A 147 -8.12 16.76 -2.95
CA LEU A 147 -9.36 16.09 -2.51
C LEU A 147 -9.55 14.74 -3.21
N ALA A 148 -9.50 14.72 -4.55
CA ALA A 148 -9.72 13.51 -5.34
C ALA A 148 -8.71 12.41 -4.98
N LEU A 149 -7.43 12.76 -4.77
CA LEU A 149 -6.41 11.81 -4.36
C LEU A 149 -6.60 11.32 -2.92
N LEU A 150 -7.10 12.16 -2.01
CA LEU A 150 -7.44 11.73 -0.65
C LEU A 150 -8.58 10.72 -0.67
N GLU A 151 -9.64 10.99 -1.43
CA GLU A 151 -10.78 10.08 -1.60
C GLU A 151 -10.34 8.72 -2.15
N GLU A 152 -9.52 8.73 -3.21
CA GLU A 152 -8.98 7.51 -3.80
C GLU A 152 -8.10 6.73 -2.81
N ASN A 153 -7.15 7.40 -2.14
CA ASN A 153 -6.22 6.75 -1.21
C ASN A 153 -6.91 6.23 0.05
N LEU A 154 -7.97 6.90 0.54
CA LEU A 154 -8.80 6.42 1.65
C LEU A 154 -9.47 5.08 1.28
N VAL A 155 -10.12 5.02 0.12
CA VAL A 155 -10.83 3.82 -0.35
C VAL A 155 -9.84 2.67 -0.60
N GLN A 156 -8.72 2.94 -1.28
CA GLN A 156 -7.72 1.92 -1.57
C GLN A 156 -7.04 1.40 -0.30
N SER A 157 -6.63 2.29 0.61
CA SER A 157 -5.97 1.87 1.85
C SER A 157 -6.94 1.16 2.79
N GLY A 158 -8.21 1.57 2.83
CA GLY A 158 -9.24 0.89 3.60
C GLY A 158 -9.57 -0.49 3.07
N ARG A 159 -9.64 -0.66 1.74
CA ARG A 159 -9.88 -1.96 1.09
C ARG A 159 -8.89 -3.03 1.51
N ALA A 160 -7.60 -2.73 1.56
CA ALA A 160 -6.59 -3.72 1.95
C ALA A 160 -6.80 -4.24 3.39
N ILE A 161 -7.17 -3.34 4.31
CA ILE A 161 -7.45 -3.68 5.72
C ILE A 161 -8.74 -4.51 5.81
N ILE A 162 -9.80 -4.08 5.12
CA ILE A 162 -11.10 -4.77 5.08
C ILE A 162 -10.97 -6.15 4.44
N GLU A 163 -10.28 -6.29 3.31
CA GLU A 163 -10.04 -7.58 2.68
C GLU A 163 -9.28 -8.54 3.59
N THR A 164 -8.28 -8.04 4.33
CA THR A 164 -7.57 -8.84 5.34
C THR A 164 -8.54 -9.32 6.42
N LYS A 165 -9.37 -8.42 6.95
CA LYS A 165 -10.36 -8.74 7.99
C LYS A 165 -11.42 -9.74 7.51
N VAL A 166 -11.94 -9.58 6.30
CA VAL A 166 -12.90 -10.50 5.68
C VAL A 166 -12.27 -11.89 5.53
N ASN A 167 -11.04 -11.98 5.02
CA ASN A 167 -10.34 -13.26 4.89
C ASN A 167 -10.16 -13.95 6.25
N GLU A 168 -9.78 -13.22 7.29
CA GLU A 168 -9.68 -13.77 8.65
C GLU A 168 -11.00 -14.35 9.16
N VAL A 169 -12.11 -13.65 8.94
CA VAL A 169 -13.45 -14.10 9.35
C VAL A 169 -13.86 -15.35 8.57
N VAL A 170 -13.75 -15.31 7.24
CA VAL A 170 -14.08 -16.44 6.35
C VAL A 170 -13.26 -17.68 6.73
N GLU A 171 -11.96 -17.54 6.99
CA GLU A 171 -11.12 -18.66 7.44
C GLU A 171 -11.52 -19.20 8.81
N LYS A 172 -11.85 -18.32 9.75
CA LYS A 172 -12.24 -18.72 11.10
C LYS A 172 -13.57 -19.48 11.12
N VAL A 173 -14.54 -19.02 10.35
CA VAL A 173 -15.86 -19.66 10.24
C VAL A 173 -15.75 -20.95 9.40
N GLY A 174 -14.92 -20.96 8.36
CA GLY A 174 -14.77 -22.11 7.45
C GLY A 174 -14.09 -23.31 8.08
N LYS A 175 -13.37 -23.11 9.20
CA LYS A 175 -12.86 -24.20 10.05
C LYS A 175 -13.95 -24.91 10.85
N LYS A 176 -15.13 -24.30 11.03
CA LYS A 176 -16.21 -24.78 11.90
C LYS A 176 -17.42 -25.27 11.12
N HIS A 177 -17.67 -24.68 9.95
CA HIS A 177 -18.87 -24.90 9.16
C HIS A 177 -18.51 -25.25 7.73
N SER A 178 -19.37 -26.04 7.07
CA SER A 178 -19.23 -26.30 5.65
C SER A 178 -19.44 -25.00 4.87
N ILE A 179 -18.48 -24.64 4.03
CA ILE A 179 -18.49 -23.38 3.27
C ILE A 179 -19.61 -23.30 2.22
N GLU A 180 -20.25 -24.43 1.90
CA GLU A 180 -21.35 -24.52 0.93
C GLU A 180 -22.72 -24.26 1.56
N GLN A 181 -22.78 -24.06 2.88
CA GLN A 181 -24.03 -23.79 3.58
C GLN A 181 -24.30 -22.29 3.66
N VAL A 182 -25.55 -21.88 3.48
CA VAL A 182 -25.97 -20.47 3.69
C VAL A 182 -25.60 -19.98 5.10
N PHE A 183 -25.72 -20.86 6.09
CA PHE A 183 -25.32 -20.60 7.47
C PHE A 183 -23.86 -20.15 7.62
N PHE A 184 -22.94 -20.64 6.77
CA PHE A 184 -21.55 -20.19 6.78
C PHE A 184 -21.43 -18.69 6.45
N VAL A 185 -22.19 -18.23 5.45
CA VAL A 185 -22.21 -16.82 5.04
C VAL A 185 -22.89 -15.95 6.09
N GLU A 186 -23.97 -16.43 6.72
CA GLU A 186 -24.63 -15.76 7.85
C GLU A 186 -23.66 -15.51 9.01
N GLU A 187 -22.89 -16.53 9.40
CA GLU A 187 -21.91 -16.41 10.48
C GLU A 187 -20.74 -15.49 10.11
N CYS A 188 -20.32 -15.48 8.84
CA CYS A 188 -19.32 -14.53 8.36
C CYS A 188 -19.85 -13.08 8.43
N ALA A 189 -21.07 -12.83 7.95
CA ALA A 189 -21.70 -11.51 7.99
C ALA A 189 -21.86 -11.00 9.42
N LYS A 190 -22.28 -11.87 10.36
CA LYS A 190 -22.32 -11.54 11.80
C LYS A 190 -20.94 -11.22 12.35
N GLY A 191 -19.92 -11.98 11.95
CA GLY A 191 -18.52 -11.75 12.38
C GLY A 191 -17.93 -10.43 11.89
N LEU A 192 -18.53 -9.84 10.85
CA LEU A 192 -18.19 -8.53 10.30
C LEU A 192 -19.13 -7.41 10.76
N TYR A 193 -20.17 -7.73 11.55
CA TYR A 193 -21.19 -6.78 12.00
C TYR A 193 -21.96 -6.09 10.86
N LEU A 194 -22.13 -6.78 9.72
CA LEU A 194 -22.98 -6.30 8.64
C LEU A 194 -24.42 -6.09 9.13
N ASN A 195 -25.07 -5.04 8.64
CA ASN A 195 -26.48 -4.81 8.90
C ASN A 195 -27.35 -5.89 8.21
N GLU A 196 -28.62 -5.96 8.61
CA GLU A 196 -29.53 -7.01 8.12
C GLU A 196 -29.76 -6.94 6.60
N GLU A 197 -29.83 -5.74 6.03
CA GLU A 197 -30.09 -5.54 4.59
C GLU A 197 -28.91 -6.01 3.74
N ASP A 198 -27.70 -5.56 4.05
CA ASP A 198 -26.48 -5.94 3.33
C ASP A 198 -26.18 -7.44 3.53
N SER A 199 -26.41 -7.98 4.74
CA SER A 199 -26.29 -9.42 5.01
C SER A 199 -27.24 -10.25 4.12
N LYS A 200 -28.52 -9.85 4.04
CA LYS A 200 -29.50 -10.51 3.15
C LYS A 200 -29.10 -10.44 1.69
N ALA A 201 -28.57 -9.32 1.22
CA ALA A 201 -28.11 -9.16 -0.16
C ALA A 201 -26.94 -10.11 -0.49
N VAL A 202 -25.99 -10.27 0.44
CA VAL A 202 -24.87 -11.22 0.28
C VAL A 202 -25.38 -12.67 0.27
N ILE A 203 -26.27 -13.03 1.21
CA ILE A 203 -26.87 -14.37 1.29
C ILE A 203 -27.66 -14.70 0.02
N HIS A 204 -28.45 -13.75 -0.49
CA HIS A 204 -29.20 -13.93 -1.73
C HIS A 204 -28.26 -14.17 -2.92
N SER A 205 -27.21 -13.37 -3.04
CA SER A 205 -26.17 -13.53 -4.06
C SER A 205 -25.47 -14.89 -3.97
N PHE A 206 -25.18 -15.34 -2.75
CA PHE A 206 -24.57 -16.64 -2.49
C PHE A 206 -25.48 -17.81 -2.85
N THR A 207 -26.77 -17.72 -2.52
CA THR A 207 -27.76 -18.74 -2.88
C THR A 207 -27.89 -18.86 -4.40
N GLY A 208 -27.93 -17.72 -5.11
CA GLY A 208 -27.92 -17.70 -6.56
C GLY A 208 -26.63 -18.26 -7.18
N PHE A 209 -25.47 -17.99 -6.55
CA PHE A 209 -24.20 -18.58 -6.95
C PHE A 209 -24.21 -20.11 -6.82
N LEU A 210 -24.65 -20.65 -5.69
CA LEU A 210 -24.73 -22.10 -5.48
C LEU A 210 -25.70 -22.78 -6.45
N ALA A 211 -26.85 -22.18 -6.74
CA ALA A 211 -27.84 -22.74 -7.65
C ALA A 211 -27.34 -22.89 -9.10
N ASN A 212 -26.40 -22.02 -9.52
CA ASN A 212 -25.86 -21.99 -10.89
C ASN A 212 -24.44 -22.59 -10.98
N ARG A 213 -23.94 -23.18 -9.90
CA ARG A 213 -22.56 -23.66 -9.81
C ARG A 213 -22.43 -25.04 -10.45
N ASN A 214 -21.56 -25.15 -11.45
CA ASN A 214 -21.24 -26.41 -12.15
C ASN A 214 -19.99 -27.12 -11.61
N ASP A 215 -19.22 -26.47 -10.74
CA ASP A 215 -17.94 -26.98 -10.20
C ASP A 215 -18.03 -27.16 -8.68
N SER A 216 -17.61 -28.31 -8.15
CA SER A 216 -17.57 -28.59 -6.71
C SER A 216 -16.31 -28.05 -6.00
N ASN A 217 -15.46 -27.27 -6.67
CA ASN A 217 -14.24 -26.71 -6.07
C ASN A 217 -14.51 -25.70 -4.95
N ASN A 218 -14.15 -26.06 -3.72
CA ASN A 218 -14.28 -25.25 -2.51
C ASN A 218 -13.58 -23.88 -2.60
N ASP A 219 -12.48 -23.77 -3.35
CA ASP A 219 -11.76 -22.49 -3.49
C ASP A 219 -12.59 -21.44 -4.25
N SER A 220 -13.42 -21.88 -5.20
CA SER A 220 -14.32 -20.98 -5.93
C SER A 220 -15.38 -20.37 -5.02
N VAL A 221 -15.90 -21.15 -4.06
CA VAL A 221 -16.88 -20.73 -3.06
C VAL A 221 -16.26 -19.72 -2.12
N LYS A 222 -15.08 -20.04 -1.58
CA LYS A 222 -14.37 -19.15 -0.65
C LYS A 222 -14.07 -17.81 -1.31
N LYS A 223 -13.57 -17.83 -2.56
CA LYS A 223 -13.28 -16.62 -3.33
C LYS A 223 -14.53 -15.77 -3.57
N PHE A 224 -15.65 -16.41 -3.93
CA PHE A 224 -16.92 -15.72 -4.11
C PHE A 224 -17.41 -15.05 -2.82
N VAL A 225 -17.38 -15.78 -1.70
CA VAL A 225 -17.82 -15.26 -0.40
C VAL A 225 -16.95 -14.10 0.06
N VAL A 226 -15.61 -14.22 -0.04
CA VAL A 226 -14.69 -13.11 0.26
C VAL A 226 -15.01 -11.89 -0.59
N GLN A 227 -15.18 -12.07 -1.89
CA GLN A 227 -15.51 -10.96 -2.79
C GLN A 227 -16.79 -10.24 -2.37
N LYS A 228 -17.89 -10.98 -2.13
CA LYS A 228 -19.18 -10.36 -1.80
C LYS A 228 -19.21 -9.71 -0.42
N LEU A 229 -18.55 -10.30 0.57
CA LEU A 229 -18.41 -9.69 1.89
C LEU A 229 -17.54 -8.43 1.83
N THR A 230 -16.43 -8.45 1.08
CA THR A 230 -15.61 -7.25 0.87
C THR A 230 -16.39 -6.15 0.16
N GLU A 231 -17.18 -6.46 -0.87
CA GLU A 231 -18.02 -5.47 -1.56
C GLU A 231 -19.01 -4.80 -0.59
N ALA A 232 -19.67 -5.58 0.28
CA ALA A 232 -20.60 -5.06 1.29
C ALA A 232 -19.90 -4.20 2.36
N GLU A 233 -18.79 -4.67 2.92
CA GLU A 233 -18.00 -3.94 3.91
C GLU A 233 -17.44 -2.63 3.33
N MET A 234 -16.95 -2.66 2.08
CA MET A 234 -16.45 -1.47 1.41
C MET A 234 -17.52 -0.41 1.17
N LYS A 235 -18.76 -0.83 0.88
CA LYS A 235 -19.91 0.08 0.77
C LYS A 235 -20.15 0.79 2.10
N CYS A 236 -20.26 0.04 3.20
CA CYS A 236 -20.41 0.59 4.55
C CYS A 236 -19.27 1.56 4.91
N PHE A 237 -18.04 1.20 4.54
CA PHE A 237 -16.85 2.01 4.78
C PHE A 237 -16.88 3.33 4.00
N SER A 238 -17.24 3.27 2.71
CA SER A 238 -17.40 4.46 1.88
C SER A 238 -18.49 5.39 2.42
N ASP A 239 -19.64 4.84 2.84
CA ASP A 239 -20.73 5.62 3.43
C ASP A 239 -20.28 6.30 4.74
N LYS A 240 -19.49 5.60 5.57
CA LYS A 240 -18.93 6.17 6.80
C LYS A 240 -17.93 7.29 6.51
N ILE A 241 -17.03 7.12 5.53
CA ILE A 241 -16.09 8.16 5.10
C ILE A 241 -16.84 9.40 4.61
N GLN A 242 -17.88 9.22 3.80
CA GLN A 242 -18.69 10.31 3.27
C GLN A 242 -19.47 11.01 4.38
N GLY A 243 -20.11 10.26 5.28
CA GLY A 243 -20.83 10.80 6.44
C GLY A 243 -19.92 11.58 7.40
N LEU A 244 -18.65 11.17 7.53
CA LEU A 244 -17.64 11.91 8.28
C LEU A 244 -17.05 13.10 7.51
N GLN A 245 -17.35 13.24 6.22
CA GLN A 245 -16.68 14.19 5.31
C GLN A 245 -15.16 14.11 5.46
N LEU A 246 -14.63 12.89 5.57
CA LEU A 246 -13.27 12.66 6.07
C LEU A 246 -12.21 13.26 5.13
N ALA A 247 -12.35 13.03 3.83
CA ALA A 247 -11.40 13.53 2.83
C ALA A 247 -11.35 15.07 2.81
N SER A 248 -12.50 15.74 2.77
CA SER A 248 -12.57 17.20 2.79
C SER A 248 -12.07 17.77 4.11
N SER A 249 -12.41 17.15 5.24
CA SER A 249 -11.93 17.60 6.55
C SER A 249 -10.41 17.49 6.69
N ILE A 250 -9.80 16.41 6.18
CA ILE A 250 -8.34 16.26 6.13
C ILE A 250 -7.71 17.31 5.23
N ARG A 251 -8.25 17.50 4.01
CA ARG A 251 -7.78 18.51 3.07
C ARG A 251 -7.81 19.90 3.70
N ASP A 252 -8.95 20.30 4.24
CA ASP A 252 -9.16 21.65 4.77
C ASP A 252 -8.25 21.91 5.96
N LYS A 253 -8.08 20.93 6.85
CA LYS A 253 -7.11 21.03 7.94
C LYS A 253 -5.69 21.15 7.40
N PHE A 254 -5.28 20.31 6.46
CA PHE A 254 -3.93 20.33 5.90
C PHE A 254 -3.58 21.64 5.16
N LEU A 255 -4.54 22.19 4.42
CA LEU A 255 -4.38 23.46 3.68
C LEU A 255 -4.52 24.71 4.57
N SER A 256 -4.99 24.55 5.80
CA SER A 256 -5.25 25.68 6.68
C SER A 256 -3.94 26.42 7.01
N PRO A 257 -3.93 27.77 6.94
CA PRO A 257 -2.73 28.57 7.18
C PRO A 257 -2.10 28.31 8.55
N ASP A 258 -2.91 28.01 9.57
CA ASP A 258 -2.45 27.70 10.93
C ASP A 258 -1.57 26.43 11.00
N GLN A 259 -1.65 25.54 10.00
CA GLN A 259 -0.79 24.36 9.94
C GLN A 259 0.60 24.65 9.36
N GLY A 260 0.73 25.71 8.56
CA GLY A 260 1.99 26.05 7.89
C GLY A 260 2.53 24.94 6.98
N MET A 261 1.69 24.03 6.51
CA MET A 261 2.09 22.93 5.61
C MET A 261 2.06 23.34 4.14
N CYS A 262 1.16 24.25 3.78
CA CYS A 262 0.98 24.75 2.43
C CYS A 262 0.91 26.27 2.41
N VAL A 263 1.29 26.86 1.28
CA VAL A 263 1.06 28.28 0.98
C VAL A 263 0.15 28.35 -0.25
N GLN A 264 -0.90 29.15 -0.17
CA GLN A 264 -1.75 29.40 -1.33
C GLN A 264 -1.00 30.29 -2.33
N THR A 265 -0.74 29.78 -3.53
CA THR A 265 -0.03 30.49 -4.61
C THR A 265 -0.97 31.24 -5.53
N SER A 266 -2.24 30.78 -5.64
CA SER A 266 -3.29 31.47 -6.40
C SER A 266 -4.65 31.28 -5.73
N LYS A 267 -5.32 32.39 -5.42
CA LYS A 267 -6.69 32.41 -4.89
C LYS A 267 -7.73 32.02 -5.94
N GLU A 268 -7.57 32.52 -7.16
CA GLU A 268 -8.51 32.27 -8.25
C GLU A 268 -8.55 30.79 -8.66
N ASN A 269 -7.38 30.14 -8.67
CA ASN A 269 -7.25 28.75 -9.08
C ASN A 269 -7.25 27.74 -7.92
N ASN A 270 -7.43 28.20 -6.67
CA ASN A 270 -7.27 27.41 -5.45
C ASN A 270 -6.00 26.54 -5.49
N GLU A 271 -4.88 27.17 -5.85
CA GLU A 271 -3.58 26.52 -6.00
C GLU A 271 -2.74 26.72 -4.76
N TYR A 272 -2.03 25.67 -4.38
CA TYR A 272 -1.20 25.58 -3.20
C TYR A 272 0.17 24.99 -3.54
N GLU A 273 1.17 25.37 -2.74
CA GLU A 273 2.51 24.80 -2.77
C GLU A 273 2.90 24.29 -1.38
N LEU A 274 3.56 23.14 -1.30
CA LEU A 274 4.09 22.62 -0.03
C LEU A 274 5.20 23.54 0.51
N THR A 275 5.16 23.82 1.81
CA THR A 275 6.25 24.52 2.50
C THR A 275 7.47 23.61 2.66
N ASP A 276 8.65 24.19 2.91
CA ASP A 276 9.85 23.40 3.19
C ASP A 276 9.70 22.51 4.43
N LYS A 277 8.84 22.90 5.38
CA LYS A 277 8.44 22.07 6.52
C LYS A 277 7.74 20.80 6.04
N ALA A 278 6.70 20.93 5.21
CA ALA A 278 5.98 19.78 4.67
C ALA A 278 6.86 18.94 3.74
N LYS A 279 7.74 19.56 2.93
CA LYS A 279 8.68 18.81 2.09
C LYS A 279 9.58 17.89 2.93
N LYS A 280 10.13 18.38 4.04
CA LYS A 280 10.98 17.55 4.93
C LYS A 280 10.21 16.38 5.56
N GLU A 281 8.91 16.54 5.78
CA GLU A 281 8.07 15.55 6.45
C GLU A 281 7.52 14.48 5.49
N TYR A 282 7.16 14.86 4.27
CA TYR A 282 6.43 14.01 3.32
C TYR A 282 7.24 13.56 2.11
N THR A 283 8.40 14.16 1.85
CA THR A 283 9.28 13.71 0.76
C THR A 283 10.12 12.53 1.24
N PRO A 284 10.32 11.48 0.41
CA PRO A 284 11.32 10.46 0.72
C PRO A 284 12.68 11.13 0.96
N ASN A 285 13.42 10.69 1.98
CA ASN A 285 14.80 11.12 2.18
C ASN A 285 15.60 10.87 0.91
N SER A 286 15.88 11.91 0.12
CA SER A 286 17.01 11.93 -0.80
C SER A 286 18.29 12.14 0.02
N SER A 287 18.60 11.19 0.89
CA SER A 287 19.86 11.20 1.63
C SER A 287 20.95 10.67 0.71
N MET A 288 21.48 11.55 -0.15
CA MET A 288 22.91 11.75 -0.41
C MET A 288 23.07 12.76 -1.55
N SER A 289 23.06 14.04 -1.21
CA SER A 289 23.64 15.09 -2.05
C SER A 289 24.34 16.08 -1.12
N HIS A 290 25.51 15.70 -0.64
CA HIS A 290 26.49 16.63 -0.10
C HIS A 290 27.72 16.58 -1.01
N THR A 291 27.70 17.40 -2.06
CA THR A 291 28.89 17.89 -2.72
C THR A 291 29.67 18.76 -1.72
N ASN A 292 30.74 18.23 -1.15
CA ASN A 292 31.85 19.05 -0.69
C ASN A 292 32.84 19.16 -1.86
N SER A 293 32.55 20.07 -2.80
CA SER A 293 33.56 20.54 -3.75
C SER A 293 34.43 21.57 -3.04
N THR A 294 35.57 21.14 -2.52
CA THR A 294 36.65 22.05 -2.11
C THR A 294 37.21 22.74 -3.36
N PRO A 295 37.32 24.09 -3.40
CA PRO A 295 37.93 24.76 -4.53
C PRO A 295 39.45 24.96 -4.32
N VAL A 296 40.21 24.79 -5.41
CA VAL A 296 41.59 25.27 -5.70
C VAL A 296 42.71 24.45 -5.01
N SER A 297 43.75 23.92 -5.69
CA SER A 297 44.70 24.64 -6.55
C SER A 297 45.50 23.70 -7.46
N VAL A 298 45.61 24.07 -8.74
CA VAL A 298 46.53 23.45 -9.72
C VAL A 298 47.93 24.02 -9.46
N LYS A 299 48.86 23.18 -9.01
CA LYS A 299 50.30 23.45 -9.20
C LYS A 299 50.73 22.81 -10.51
N GLN A 300 50.98 23.65 -11.52
CA GLN A 300 51.79 23.29 -12.68
C GLN A 300 53.24 23.08 -12.21
N GLU A 301 53.75 21.86 -12.30
CA GLU A 301 55.20 21.64 -12.37
C GLU A 301 55.63 21.70 -13.82
N ALA A 302 56.30 22.80 -14.17
CA ALA A 302 57.10 22.89 -15.38
C ALA A 302 58.40 22.10 -15.14
N LYS A 303 58.56 20.95 -15.81
CA LYS A 303 59.87 20.34 -16.03
C LYS A 303 60.59 21.13 -17.11
N SER A 304 61.78 21.65 -16.79
CA SER A 304 62.76 22.01 -17.81
C SER A 304 64.17 21.66 -17.35
N ARG A 305 64.79 20.81 -18.20
CA ARG A 305 66.17 20.29 -18.25
C ARG A 305 66.53 19.20 -17.25
#